data_AF-A0A2V4VKR2-F1
#
_entry.id   AF-A0A2V4VKR2-F1
#
_cell.length_a   1.000
_cell.length_b   1.000
_cell.length_c   1.000
_cell.angle_alpha   90.00
_cell.angle_beta   90.00
_cell.angle_gamma   90.00
#
_symmetry.space_group_name_H-M   'P 1'
#
loop_
_entity.id
_entity.type
_entity.pdbx_description
1 polymer ?
#
loop_
_entity_poly.entity_id
_entity_poly.type
_entity_poly.pdbx_seq_one_letter_code
_entity_poly.pdbx_strand_id
1 'polypeptide(L)' 'MINTNDKLICIKGNDVYSEGEIYTVGRIVNDKYFQLMTGSNDDHWYATLDNEGICVSFDSIVAEGNKARFDKIA' A
#
# COMPACT_ATOMS: atom_id res chain seq x y z
N MET A 1 2.53 -13.81 2.34
CA MET A 1 1.53 -13.61 3.40
C MET A 1 1.76 -12.25 4.02
N ILE A 2 0.73 -11.43 4.15
CA ILE A 2 0.79 -10.08 4.73
C ILE A 2 0.06 -10.10 6.08
N ASN A 3 0.65 -9.52 7.11
CA ASN A 3 0.13 -9.46 8.46
C ASN A 3 0.03 -8.01 8.93
N THR A 4 -0.88 -7.76 9.86
CA THR A 4 -0.91 -6.49 10.60
C THR A 4 0.46 -6.19 11.22
N ASN A 5 0.89 -4.93 11.12
CA ASN A 5 2.19 -4.40 11.53
C ASN A 5 3.39 -4.78 10.66
N ASP A 6 3.21 -5.56 9.58
CA ASP A 6 4.26 -5.74 8.57
C ASP A 6 4.71 -4.37 8.02
N LYS A 7 5.98 -4.26 7.65
CA LYS A 7 6.57 -3.06 7.06
C LYS A 7 6.75 -3.26 5.57
N LEU A 8 6.29 -2.28 4.80
CA LEU A 8 6.42 -2.24 3.35
C LEU A 8 7.23 -1.02 2.95
N ILE A 9 8.14 -1.19 2.00
CA ILE A 9 8.85 -0.07 1.37
C ILE A 9 8.09 0.34 0.12
N CYS A 10 7.84 1.64 -0.05
CA CYS A 10 7.25 2.17 -1.27
C CYS A 10 8.32 2.21 -2.37
N ILE A 11 8.16 1.39 -3.40
CA ILE A 11 9.09 1.30 -4.54
C ILE A 11 8.68 2.17 -5.73
N LYS A 12 7.44 2.66 -5.71
CA LYS A 12 6.93 3.67 -6.63
C LYS A 12 5.85 4.47 -5.90
N GLY A 13 6.09 5.76 -5.70
CA GLY A 13 5.18 6.63 -4.98
C GLY A 13 3.99 7.17 -5.79
N ASN A 14 3.16 7.94 -5.11
CA ASN A 14 2.09 8.78 -5.64
C ASN A 14 1.86 9.98 -4.70
N ASP A 15 0.75 10.70 -4.87
CA ASP A 15 0.42 11.89 -4.06
C ASP A 15 0.26 11.60 -2.55
N VAL A 16 0.12 10.33 -2.16
CA VAL A 16 -0.07 9.90 -0.76
C VAL A 16 1.13 9.15 -0.20
N TYR A 17 1.81 8.36 -1.03
CA TYR A 17 2.94 7.53 -0.63
C TYR A 17 4.22 7.97 -1.32
N SER A 18 5.27 8.23 -0.55
CA SER A 18 6.57 8.66 -1.04
C SER A 18 7.47 7.46 -1.33
N GLU A 19 8.12 7.46 -2.50
CA GLU A 19 9.11 6.42 -2.84
C GLU A 19 10.29 6.42 -1.85
N GLY A 20 10.72 5.22 -1.44
CA GLY A 20 11.77 5.01 -0.44
C GLY A 20 11.27 4.97 1.01
N GLU A 21 10.06 5.46 1.30
CA GLU A 21 9.51 5.49 2.65
C GLU A 21 8.92 4.14 3.09
N ILE A 22 8.90 3.92 4.40
CA ILE A 22 8.40 2.70 5.03
C ILE A 22 7.02 2.94 5.62
N TYR A 23 6.06 2.14 5.18
CA TYR A 23 4.67 2.18 5.64
C TYR A 23 4.30 0.92 6.42
N THR A 24 3.30 1.06 7.30
CA THR A 24 2.87 -0.02 8.19
C THR A 24 1.56 -0.60 7.70
N VAL A 25 1.49 -1.93 7.61
CA VAL A 25 0.25 -2.64 7.34
C VAL A 25 -0.67 -2.54 8.55
N GLY A 26 -1.91 -2.10 8.32
CA GLY A 26 -2.96 -2.07 9.34
C GLY A 26 -3.82 -3.33 9.30
N ARG A 27 -5.14 -3.14 9.38
CA ARG A 27 -6.08 -4.25 9.40
C ARG A 27 -6.07 -5.02 8.07
N ILE A 28 -6.00 -6.35 8.19
CA ILE A 28 -6.24 -7.27 7.07
C ILE A 28 -7.75 -7.44 6.87
N VAL A 29 -8.23 -7.23 5.64
CA VAL A 29 -9.64 -7.44 5.28
C VAL A 29 -9.85 -8.87 4.81
N ASN A 30 -8.98 -9.35 3.92
CA ASN A 30 -8.92 -10.73 3.45
C ASN A 30 -7.53 -11.07 2.88
N ASP A 31 -7.41 -12.16 2.14
CA ASP A 31 -6.19 -12.65 1.51
C ASP A 31 -5.60 -11.70 0.45
N LYS A 32 -6.42 -10.78 -0.08
CA LYS A 32 -6.03 -9.83 -1.14
C LYS A 32 -6.01 -8.38 -0.67
N TYR A 33 -6.88 -7.99 0.24
CA TYR A 33 -7.08 -6.58 0.61
C TYR A 33 -6.69 -6.32 2.07
N PHE A 34 -5.98 -5.22 2.29
CA PHE A 34 -5.55 -4.78 3.62
C PHE A 34 -5.35 -3.27 3.66
N GLN A 35 -5.30 -2.72 4.86
CA GLN A 35 -5.02 -1.30 5.06
C GLN A 35 -3.52 -1.02 5.04
N LEU A 36 -3.11 0.06 4.40
CA LEU A 36 -1.75 0.61 4.49
C LEU A 36 -1.81 2.02 5.06
N MET A 37 -1.19 2.22 6.22
CA MET A 37 -1.20 3.52 6.90
C MET A 37 -0.45 4.56 6.08
N THR A 38 -0.90 5.81 6.07
CA THR A 38 -0.22 6.92 5.37
C THR A 38 0.86 7.61 6.20
N GLY A 39 1.01 7.23 7.48
CA GLY A 39 2.00 7.77 8.41
C GLY A 39 1.51 8.94 9.27
N SER A 40 0.28 9.43 9.08
CA SER A 40 -0.32 10.51 9.89
C SER A 40 -1.71 10.11 10.41
N ASN A 41 -1.96 10.35 11.71
CA ASN A 41 -3.26 10.29 12.40
C ASN A 41 -4.25 9.17 11.97
N ASP A 42 -3.81 7.91 11.98
CA ASP A 42 -4.64 6.73 11.68
C ASP A 42 -5.27 6.68 10.27
N ASP A 43 -4.89 7.59 9.38
CA ASP A 43 -5.33 7.58 7.99
C ASP A 43 -4.71 6.41 7.23
N HIS A 44 -5.50 5.82 6.34
CA HIS A 44 -5.11 4.65 5.57
C HIS A 44 -5.81 4.59 4.23
N TRP A 45 -5.20 3.83 3.32
CA TRP A 45 -5.85 3.37 2.10
C TRP A 45 -5.87 1.86 2.04
N TYR A 46 -6.75 1.31 1.20
CA TYR A 46 -6.78 -0.11 0.93
C TYR A 46 -5.77 -0.45 -0.17
N ALA A 47 -4.85 -1.34 0.18
CA ALA A 47 -3.92 -1.97 -0.74
C ALA A 47 -4.46 -3.31 -1.23
N THR A 48 -4.08 -3.68 -2.45
CA THR A 48 -4.33 -4.99 -3.04
C THR A 48 -3.01 -5.76 -3.15
N LEU A 49 -3.04 -7.04 -2.80
CA LEU A 49 -2.01 -8.03 -3.11
C LEU A 49 -2.53 -8.93 -4.24
N ASP A 50 -1.86 -8.88 -5.38
CA ASP A 50 -2.14 -9.73 -6.54
C ASP A 50 -0.83 -10.29 -7.13
N ASN A 51 -0.93 -10.86 -8.34
CA ASN A 51 0.22 -11.45 -9.03
C ASN A 51 1.28 -10.43 -9.48
N GLU A 52 0.95 -9.14 -9.54
CA GLU A 52 1.89 -8.04 -9.82
C GLU A 52 2.53 -7.46 -8.54
N GLY A 53 2.15 -7.96 -7.36
CA GLY A 53 2.67 -7.52 -6.07
C GLY A 53 1.66 -6.68 -5.28
N ILE A 54 2.18 -5.72 -4.51
CA ILE A 54 1.36 -4.89 -3.63
C ILE A 54 1.17 -3.52 -4.27
N CYS A 55 -0.08 -3.06 -4.37
CA CYS A 55 -0.36 -1.70 -4.83
C CYS A 55 -1.52 -1.04 -4.09
N VAL A 56 -1.48 0.29 -4.04
CA VAL A 56 -2.63 1.13 -3.67
C VAL A 56 -3.07 1.88 -4.93
N SER A 57 -4.34 1.70 -5.30
CA SER A 57 -4.98 2.35 -6.44
C SER A 57 -6.17 3.19 -5.99
N PHE A 58 -6.31 4.38 -6.56
CA PHE A 58 -7.48 5.23 -6.37
C PHE A 58 -8.46 5.03 -7.51
N ASP A 59 -9.76 4.92 -7.20
CA ASP A 59 -10.85 4.85 -8.18
C ASP A 59 -10.97 6.17 -8.94
N SER A 60 -10.13 6.37 -9.94
CA SER A 60 -10.45 7.23 -11.08
C SER A 60 -9.83 6.67 -12.34
N ILE A 61 -10.57 6.76 -13.43
CA ILE A 61 -10.25 6.28 -14.79
C ILE A 61 -8.94 6.87 -15.36
N VAL A 62 -8.28 7.77 -14.61
CA VAL A 62 -6.99 8.41 -14.94
C VAL A 62 -5.79 7.67 -14.28
N ALA A 63 -6.03 6.66 -13.44
CA ALA A 63 -5.12 6.23 -12.37
C ALA A 63 -4.15 5.07 -12.67
N GLU A 64 -3.97 4.62 -13.92
CA GLU A 64 -2.87 3.66 -14.19
C GLU A 64 -1.50 4.29 -13.89
N GLY A 65 -1.37 5.61 -14.06
CA GLY A 65 -0.15 6.35 -13.74
C GLY A 65 0.10 6.59 -12.25
N ASN A 66 -0.95 6.63 -11.42
CA ASN A 66 -0.88 7.13 -10.03
C ASN A 66 -0.98 6.01 -8.96
N LYS A 67 -0.77 4.75 -9.34
CA LYS A 67 -0.68 3.64 -8.39
C LYS A 67 0.63 3.72 -7.61
N ALA A 68 0.54 3.68 -6.28
CA ALA A 68 1.71 3.41 -5.45
C ALA A 68 1.96 1.90 -5.41
N ARG A 69 3.24 1.49 -5.49
CA ARG A 69 3.66 0.09 -5.44
C ARG A 69 4.63 -0.13 -4.29
N PHE A 70 4.58 -1.33 -3.72
CA PHE A 70 5.31 -1.65 -2.50
C PHE A 70 5.94 -3.03 -2.54
N ASP A 71 7.09 -3.14 -1.88
CA ASP A 71 7.74 -4.40 -1.57
C ASP A 71 7.71 -4.68 -0.08
N LYS A 72 7.76 -5.96 0.26
CA LYS A 72 7.86 -6.41 1.64
C LYS A 72 9.29 -6.28 2.13
N ILE A 73 9.48 -5.68 3.29
CA ILE A 73 10.79 -5.67 3.97
C ILE A 73 10.87 -6.96 4.79
N ALA A 74 12.01 -7.67 4.68
CA ALA A 74 12.24 -8.97 5.32
C ALA A 74 12.13 -8.91 6.84
#